data_AF-A0A816YKP0-F1
#
_entry.id   AF-A0A816YKP0-F1
#
_cell.length_a   1.000
_cell.length_b   1.000
_cell.length_c   1.000
_cell.angle_alpha   90.00
_cell.angle_beta   90.00
_cell.angle_gamma   90.00
#
_symmetry.space_group_name_H-M   'P 1'
#
loop_
_entity.id
_entity.type
_entity.pdbx_description
1 polymer ?
#
loop_
_entity_poly.entity_id
_entity_poly.type
_entity_poly.pdbx_seq_one_letter_code
_entity_poly.pdbx_strand_id
1 'polypeptide(L)'
;MISKKNILPSPDILYGQLYFDIQLARVYSEGETFADSVPDASPSEEHFHLQTFPDLIYTTDTSVDGSSTISLPFPYIVPGGRYRAMFYWDSYFTMLGLMVVPDRIDMIKSMIDNFAYMIDLLGFIPNANRTYFSGVYPLYFKLATPEQAARVHEHLGKSFLRTGGLTTSLEATGEQWN
;
A
#
# COMPACT_ATOMS: atom_id res chain seq x y z
N MET A 1 0.67 27.60 -14.72
CA MET A 1 1.52 26.58 -14.07
C MET A 1 1.76 27.01 -12.64
N ILE A 2 1.31 26.24 -11.64
CA ILE A 2 1.61 26.53 -10.24
C ILE A 2 3.08 26.15 -10.02
N SER A 3 3.89 27.11 -9.56
CA SER A 3 5.32 26.91 -9.27
C SER A 3 5.48 25.87 -8.17
N LYS A 4 6.21 24.76 -8.45
CA LYS A 4 6.55 23.69 -7.49
C LYS A 4 7.43 24.15 -6.30
N LYS A 5 7.71 25.46 -6.15
CA LYS A 5 8.74 25.97 -5.23
C LYS A 5 8.40 25.95 -3.74
N ASN A 6 7.19 25.57 -3.31
CA ASN A 6 6.77 25.66 -1.90
C ASN A 6 6.24 24.34 -1.30
N ILE A 7 6.58 23.17 -1.86
CA ILE A 7 6.23 21.90 -1.21
C ILE A 7 7.32 21.59 -0.18
N LEU A 8 6.96 21.60 1.10
CA LEU A 8 7.85 21.18 2.18
C LEU A 8 8.11 19.66 2.08
N PRO A 9 9.32 19.18 2.43
CA PRO A 9 9.61 17.75 2.47
C PRO A 9 8.69 17.06 3.48
N SER A 10 8.32 15.81 3.21
CA SER A 10 7.57 15.00 4.16
C SER A 10 8.41 14.74 5.43
N PRO A 11 7.79 14.47 6.59
CA PRO A 11 8.51 14.31 7.86
C PRO A 11 9.60 13.24 7.82
N ASP A 12 9.40 12.15 7.10
CA ASP A 12 10.42 11.10 6.90
C ASP A 12 11.65 11.59 6.12
N ILE A 13 11.46 12.53 5.18
CA ILE A 13 12.55 13.20 4.47
C ILE A 13 13.18 14.28 5.36
N LEU A 14 12.35 15.05 6.07
CA LEU A 14 12.78 16.16 6.91
C LEU A 14 13.61 15.70 8.10
N TYR A 15 13.19 14.62 8.78
CA TYR A 15 13.83 14.11 9.99
C TYR A 15 14.70 12.87 9.75
N GLY A 16 14.64 12.24 8.57
CA GLY A 16 15.43 11.07 8.24
C GLY A 16 15.26 9.91 9.23
N GLN A 17 16.38 9.31 9.67
CA GLN A 17 16.36 8.16 10.57
C GLN A 17 15.67 8.46 11.92
N LEU A 18 15.77 9.70 12.41
CA LEU A 18 15.10 10.14 13.64
C LEU A 18 13.58 9.95 13.57
N TYR A 19 12.98 10.15 12.39
CA TYR A 19 11.55 9.89 12.20
C TYR A 19 11.22 8.44 12.52
N PHE A 20 11.97 7.50 11.94
CA PHE A 20 11.71 6.08 12.13
C PHE A 20 11.99 5.64 13.57
N ASP A 21 13.05 6.15 14.19
CA ASP A 21 13.41 5.80 15.56
C ASP A 21 12.30 6.21 16.54
N ILE A 22 11.73 7.42 16.37
CA ILE A 22 10.61 7.90 17.20
C ILE A 22 9.35 7.08 16.98
N GLN A 23 9.03 6.75 15.73
CA GLN A 23 7.85 5.93 15.40
C GLN A 23 7.99 4.50 15.96
N LEU A 24 9.17 3.89 15.82
CA LEU A 24 9.45 2.54 16.32
C LEU A 24 9.48 2.48 17.84
N ALA A 25 10.04 3.50 18.50
CA ALA A 25 10.05 3.62 19.95
C ALA A 25 8.67 3.95 20.53
N ARG A 26 7.67 4.26 19.70
CA ARG A 26 6.32 4.70 20.12
C ARG A 26 6.39 5.78 21.20
N VAL A 27 7.27 6.77 21.01
CA VAL A 27 7.45 7.88 21.96
C VAL A 27 6.14 8.61 22.19
N TYR A 28 5.32 8.72 21.13
CA TYR A 28 3.95 9.19 21.19
C TYR A 28 2.98 8.02 20.99
N SER A 29 1.81 8.10 21.62
CA SER A 29 0.76 7.09 21.50
C SER A 29 0.17 7.01 20.08
N GLU A 30 0.21 8.12 19.35
CA GLU A 30 -0.25 8.26 17.98
C GLU A 30 0.94 8.59 17.06
N GLY A 31 1.04 7.90 15.93
CA GLY A 31 2.16 8.10 15.00
C GLY A 31 2.14 9.48 14.33
N GLU A 32 0.97 10.10 14.21
CA GLU A 32 0.80 11.42 13.59
C GLU A 32 1.40 12.55 14.44
N THR A 33 1.48 12.39 15.77
CA THR A 33 1.96 13.45 16.68
C THR A 33 3.37 13.94 16.34
N PHE A 34 4.30 13.02 16.05
CA PHE A 34 5.65 13.41 15.64
C PHE A 34 5.70 13.87 14.18
N ALA A 35 4.87 13.29 13.31
CA ALA A 35 4.80 13.67 11.91
C ALA A 35 4.34 15.13 11.74
N ASP A 36 3.45 15.60 12.62
CA ASP A 36 2.92 16.96 12.62
C ASP A 36 3.77 17.93 13.45
N SER A 37 4.84 17.45 14.09
CA SER A 37 5.73 18.30 14.87
C SER A 37 6.51 19.26 13.97
N VAL A 38 6.75 20.47 14.46
CA VAL A 38 7.60 21.46 13.81
C VAL A 38 8.94 21.50 14.54
N PRO A 39 10.08 21.34 13.86
CA PRO A 39 11.36 21.30 14.54
C PRO A 39 11.79 22.72 14.96
N ASP A 40 12.32 22.84 16.18
CA ASP A 40 12.85 24.11 16.70
C ASP A 40 14.16 24.56 16.00
N ALA A 41 14.79 23.66 15.24
CA ALA A 41 15.99 23.92 14.44
C ALA A 41 15.98 23.09 13.16
N SER A 42 16.66 23.54 12.10
CA SER A 42 16.75 22.78 10.84
C SER A 42 17.41 21.42 11.08
N PRO A 43 16.75 20.29 10.73
CA PRO A 43 17.39 18.99 10.73
C PRO A 43 18.60 18.99 9.78
N SER A 44 19.67 18.26 10.15
CA SER A 44 20.84 18.08 9.29
C SER A 44 20.46 17.21 8.08
N GLU A 45 20.77 17.68 6.87
CA GLU A 45 20.50 16.99 5.61
C GLU A 45 21.33 15.70 5.47
N GLU A 46 20.85 14.58 6.01
CA GLU A 46 21.35 13.27 5.59
C GLU A 46 20.77 12.91 4.22
N HIS A 47 21.65 12.68 3.25
CA HIS A 47 21.30 12.42 1.86
C HIS A 47 20.55 11.09 1.70
N PHE A 48 19.28 11.16 1.32
CA PHE A 48 18.51 10.00 0.88
C PHE A 48 18.85 9.60 -0.56
N HIS A 49 19.04 8.30 -0.79
CA HIS A 49 19.09 7.75 -2.14
C HIS A 49 17.70 7.85 -2.78
N LEU A 50 17.59 8.67 -3.83
CA LEU A 50 16.39 8.71 -4.67
C LEU A 50 16.19 7.32 -5.31
N GLN A 51 15.07 6.67 -5.00
CA GLN A 51 14.73 5.39 -5.61
C GLN A 51 14.45 5.57 -7.10
N THR A 52 14.97 4.65 -7.91
CA THR A 52 14.68 4.60 -9.34
C THR A 52 13.59 3.58 -9.61
N PHE A 53 12.89 3.72 -10.74
CA PHE A 53 11.78 2.82 -11.09
C PHE A 53 12.16 1.32 -11.12
N PRO A 54 13.37 0.92 -11.57
CA PRO A 54 13.85 -0.46 -11.42
C PRO A 54 13.90 -0.97 -9.97
N ASP A 55 14.21 -0.11 -9.00
CA ASP A 55 14.30 -0.47 -7.58
C ASP A 55 12.92 -0.77 -6.96
N LEU A 56 11.84 -0.44 -7.68
CA LEU A 56 10.46 -0.64 -7.24
C LEU A 56 9.88 -1.97 -7.72
N ILE A 57 10.58 -2.75 -8.56
CA ILE A 57 10.08 -4.02 -9.08
C ILE A 57 10.46 -5.15 -8.12
N TYR A 58 9.46 -5.89 -7.63
CA TYR A 58 9.61 -6.97 -6.67
C TYR A 58 9.02 -8.28 -7.21
N THR A 59 9.52 -9.38 -6.68
CA THR A 59 8.99 -10.74 -6.85
C THR A 59 8.89 -11.41 -5.48
N THR A 60 7.82 -12.18 -5.26
CA THR A 60 7.59 -12.95 -4.03
C THR A 60 6.98 -14.31 -4.37
N ASP A 61 7.56 -14.98 -5.36
CA ASP A 61 7.08 -16.28 -5.89
C ASP A 61 7.26 -17.46 -4.91
N THR A 62 7.98 -17.24 -3.81
CA THR A 62 8.26 -18.23 -2.77
C THR A 62 7.61 -17.85 -1.44
N SER A 63 6.84 -18.78 -0.88
CA SER A 63 6.29 -18.63 0.47
C SER A 63 7.37 -18.90 1.50
N VAL A 64 7.55 -17.97 2.44
CA VAL A 64 8.49 -18.11 3.56
C VAL A 64 7.70 -18.37 4.82
N ASP A 65 8.00 -19.47 5.51
CA ASP A 65 7.33 -19.81 6.77
C ASP A 65 7.55 -18.70 7.83
N GLY A 66 6.49 -18.38 8.59
CA GLY A 66 6.48 -17.25 9.52
C GLY A 66 6.43 -15.85 8.88
N SER A 67 6.43 -15.73 7.55
CA SER A 67 6.26 -14.45 6.85
C SER A 67 4.79 -14.06 6.77
N SER A 68 4.51 -12.77 6.89
CA SER A 68 3.18 -12.22 6.58
C SER A 68 2.97 -11.98 5.09
N THR A 69 3.96 -12.23 4.23
CA THR A 69 3.84 -12.00 2.78
C THR A 69 2.94 -13.03 2.12
N ILE A 70 1.95 -12.57 1.37
CA ILE A 70 1.22 -13.42 0.42
C ILE A 70 2.05 -13.49 -0.86
N SER A 71 2.52 -14.69 -1.19
CA SER A 71 3.31 -14.93 -2.40
C SER A 71 2.50 -14.66 -3.66
N LEU A 72 3.12 -13.97 -4.62
CA LEU A 72 2.51 -13.60 -5.89
C LEU A 72 3.27 -14.24 -7.07
N PRO A 73 2.56 -14.80 -8.05
CA PRO A 73 3.18 -15.54 -9.15
C PRO A 73 3.91 -14.67 -10.17
N PHE A 74 3.62 -13.36 -10.23
CA PHE A 74 4.21 -12.44 -11.21
C PHE A 74 4.94 -11.27 -10.54
N PRO A 75 5.89 -10.60 -11.22
CA PRO A 75 6.51 -9.39 -10.71
C PRO A 75 5.47 -8.27 -10.54
N TYR A 76 5.72 -7.39 -9.58
CA TYR A 76 4.87 -6.23 -9.29
C TYR A 76 5.69 -5.03 -8.85
N ILE A 77 5.07 -3.86 -8.90
CA ILE A 77 5.68 -2.60 -8.45
C ILE A 77 5.19 -2.26 -7.04
N VAL A 78 6.11 -1.81 -6.19
CA VAL A 78 5.81 -1.29 -4.84
C VAL A 78 5.81 0.24 -4.83
N PRO A 79 5.14 0.89 -3.85
CA PRO A 79 5.13 2.35 -3.75
C PRO A 79 6.53 2.96 -3.53
N GLY A 80 7.43 2.21 -2.91
CA GLY A 80 8.79 2.64 -2.57
C GLY A 80 9.01 2.89 -1.09
N GLY A 81 10.20 3.38 -0.75
CA GLY A 81 10.66 3.59 0.63
C GLY A 81 10.68 2.28 1.43
N ARG A 82 10.01 2.29 2.59
CA ARG A 82 9.87 1.12 3.48
C ARG A 82 8.86 0.08 3.00
N TYR A 83 8.00 0.44 2.03
CA TYR A 83 6.89 -0.40 1.60
C TYR A 83 7.35 -1.42 0.56
N ARG A 84 7.37 -2.70 0.96
CA ARG A 84 7.82 -3.83 0.14
C ARG A 84 6.70 -4.81 -0.20
N ALA A 85 5.49 -4.28 -0.42
CA ALA A 85 4.30 -5.04 -0.75
C ALA A 85 3.61 -4.41 -1.97
N MET A 86 2.88 -5.21 -2.73
CA MET A 86 2.00 -4.74 -3.78
C MET A 86 0.76 -4.13 -3.12
N PHE A 87 0.61 -2.80 -3.18
CA PHE A 87 -0.54 -2.09 -2.63
C PHE A 87 -1.64 -1.92 -3.68
N TYR A 88 -2.89 -2.09 -3.27
CA TYR A 88 -4.04 -2.16 -4.17
C TYR A 88 -4.24 -0.88 -4.99
N TRP A 89 -4.51 0.25 -4.33
CA TRP A 89 -4.78 1.52 -5.00
C TRP A 89 -3.53 2.16 -5.63
N ASP A 90 -2.35 2.06 -5.01
CA ASP A 90 -1.08 2.53 -5.59
C ASP A 90 -0.80 1.88 -6.95
N SER A 91 -1.11 0.59 -7.08
CA SER A 91 -0.94 -0.16 -8.32
C SER A 91 -1.79 0.38 -9.47
N TYR A 92 -2.98 0.92 -9.19
CA TYR A 92 -3.83 1.54 -10.22
C TYR A 92 -3.15 2.76 -10.85
N PHE A 93 -2.71 3.71 -10.01
CA PHE A 93 -2.03 4.92 -10.50
C PHE A 93 -0.70 4.58 -11.15
N THR A 94 0.02 3.60 -10.62
CA THR A 94 1.26 3.08 -11.21
C THR A 94 1.01 2.54 -12.61
N MET A 95 -0.01 1.68 -12.79
CA MET A 95 -0.34 1.12 -14.10
C MET A 95 -0.82 2.18 -15.09
N LEU A 96 -1.57 3.21 -14.64
CA LEU A 96 -1.90 4.35 -15.51
C LEU A 96 -0.64 5.08 -16.00
N GLY A 97 0.35 5.27 -15.14
CA GLY A 97 1.65 5.83 -15.53
C GLY A 97 2.40 4.92 -16.51
N LEU A 98 2.35 3.60 -16.30
CA LEU A 98 2.95 2.63 -17.22
C LEU A 98 2.30 2.64 -18.61
N MET A 99 0.98 2.89 -18.71
CA MET A 99 0.26 2.89 -20.00
C MET A 99 0.80 3.92 -20.99
N VAL A 100 1.43 4.99 -20.52
CA VAL A 100 1.98 6.06 -21.37
C VAL A 100 3.49 5.92 -21.63
N VAL A 101 4.11 4.86 -21.13
CA VAL A 101 5.54 4.55 -21.33
C VAL A 101 5.67 3.35 -22.30
N PRO A 102 6.52 3.44 -23.34
CA PRO A 102 6.76 2.31 -24.25
C PRO A 102 7.21 1.04 -23.52
N ASP A 103 6.80 -0.12 -24.03
CA ASP A 103 7.27 -1.43 -23.58
C ASP A 103 7.04 -1.71 -22.09
N ARG A 104 5.86 -1.33 -21.57
CA ARG A 104 5.45 -1.59 -20.17
C ARG A 104 4.17 -2.40 -20.01
N ILE A 105 3.54 -2.81 -21.10
CA ILE A 105 2.29 -3.58 -21.09
C ILE A 105 2.46 -4.89 -20.32
N ASP A 106 3.60 -5.57 -20.41
CA ASP A 106 3.81 -6.85 -19.73
C ASP A 106 3.88 -6.70 -18.20
N MET A 107 4.40 -5.57 -17.71
CA MET A 107 4.36 -5.25 -16.28
C MET A 107 2.93 -4.98 -15.80
N ILE A 108 2.14 -4.24 -16.60
CA ILE A 108 0.72 -4.01 -16.30
C ILE A 108 -0.03 -5.35 -16.22
N LYS A 109 0.18 -6.25 -17.19
CA LYS A 109 -0.41 -7.59 -17.19
C LYS A 109 -0.01 -8.39 -15.95
N SER A 110 1.29 -8.40 -15.63
CA SER A 110 1.80 -9.09 -14.42
C SER A 110 1.09 -8.62 -13.14
N MET A 111 0.90 -7.31 -12.98
CA MET A 111 0.18 -6.74 -11.84
C MET A 111 -1.31 -7.10 -11.84
N ILE A 112 -1.97 -7.08 -13.00
CA ILE A 112 -3.38 -7.51 -13.13
C ILE A 112 -3.55 -9.00 -12.82
N ASP A 113 -2.64 -9.84 -13.30
CA ASP A 113 -2.69 -11.29 -13.07
C ASP A 113 -2.44 -11.62 -11.60
N ASN A 114 -1.59 -10.86 -10.90
CA ASN A 114 -1.46 -10.94 -9.45
C ASN A 114 -2.74 -10.57 -8.70
N PHE A 115 -3.48 -9.56 -9.18
CA PHE A 115 -4.80 -9.24 -8.62
C PHE A 115 -5.80 -10.37 -8.83
N ALA A 116 -5.87 -10.94 -10.04
CA ALA A 116 -6.71 -12.10 -10.32
C ALA A 116 -6.34 -13.28 -9.41
N TYR A 117 -5.05 -13.56 -9.25
CA TYR A 117 -4.54 -14.60 -8.36
C TYR A 117 -4.99 -14.40 -6.90
N MET A 118 -4.88 -13.19 -6.35
CA MET A 118 -5.33 -12.91 -4.98
C MET A 118 -6.84 -13.07 -4.84
N ILE A 119 -7.62 -12.69 -5.85
CA ILE A 119 -9.07 -12.90 -5.86
C ILE A 119 -9.40 -14.40 -5.83
N ASP A 120 -8.71 -15.21 -6.62
CA ASP A 120 -8.95 -16.65 -6.66
C ASP A 120 -8.52 -17.34 -5.35
N LEU A 121 -7.41 -16.89 -4.75
CA LEU A 121 -6.86 -17.45 -3.52
C LEU A 121 -7.64 -17.03 -2.26
N LEU A 122 -7.94 -15.74 -2.13
CA LEU A 122 -8.47 -15.15 -0.88
C LEU A 122 -9.94 -14.78 -1.01
N GLY A 123 -10.46 -14.74 -2.23
CA GLY A 123 -11.79 -14.23 -2.51
C GLY A 123 -11.85 -12.71 -2.64
N PHE A 124 -10.78 -11.95 -2.42
CA PHE A 124 -10.69 -10.48 -2.50
C PHE A 124 -9.24 -10.02 -2.74
N ILE A 125 -9.02 -8.71 -2.97
CA ILE A 125 -7.67 -8.13 -3.02
C ILE A 125 -7.39 -7.41 -1.70
N PRO A 126 -6.40 -7.83 -0.90
CA PRO A 126 -6.03 -7.13 0.33
C PRO A 126 -5.40 -5.76 0.01
N ASN A 127 -5.42 -4.82 0.95
CA ASN A 127 -4.84 -3.49 0.76
C ASN A 127 -3.36 -3.56 0.34
N ALA A 128 -2.61 -4.50 0.91
CA ALA A 128 -1.35 -4.96 0.34
C ALA A 128 -1.27 -6.48 0.44
N ASN A 129 -0.36 -7.14 -0.32
CA ASN A 129 -0.15 -8.59 -0.25
C ASN A 129 0.52 -9.05 1.08
N ARG A 130 -0.11 -8.72 2.21
CA ARG A 130 0.20 -9.21 3.55
C ARG A 130 -1.02 -9.88 4.17
N THR A 131 -0.79 -10.92 4.96
CA THR A 131 -1.83 -11.73 5.61
C THR A 131 -2.70 -10.96 6.60
N TYR A 132 -2.21 -9.85 7.14
CA TYR A 132 -2.92 -9.01 8.12
C TYR A 132 -3.65 -7.83 7.48
N PHE A 133 -3.55 -7.62 6.16
CA PHE A 133 -4.34 -6.60 5.49
C PHE A 133 -5.67 -7.19 5.04
N SER A 134 -6.77 -6.56 5.47
CA SER A 134 -8.07 -6.71 4.84
C SER A 134 -8.10 -5.94 3.51
N GLY A 135 -9.13 -6.18 2.71
CA GLY A 135 -9.31 -5.42 1.49
C GLY A 135 -10.68 -5.57 0.87
N VAL A 136 -10.92 -4.75 -0.15
CA VAL A 136 -12.18 -4.65 -0.88
C VAL A 136 -11.99 -5.10 -2.32
N TYR A 137 -13.10 -5.43 -2.98
CA TYR A 137 -13.08 -5.91 -4.36
C TYR A 137 -12.52 -4.88 -5.36
N PRO A 138 -11.93 -5.32 -6.49
CA PRO A 138 -11.50 -4.43 -7.56
C PRO A 138 -12.68 -3.83 -8.32
N LEU A 139 -13.39 -2.90 -7.71
CA LEU A 139 -14.37 -2.08 -8.43
C LEU A 139 -13.66 -1.17 -9.45
N TYR A 140 -12.44 -0.73 -9.14
CA TYR A 140 -11.69 0.18 -10.02
C TYR A 140 -11.18 -0.48 -11.31
N PHE A 141 -10.75 -1.75 -11.25
CA PHE A 141 -10.25 -2.46 -12.45
C PHE A 141 -11.32 -3.27 -13.17
N LYS A 142 -12.52 -3.42 -12.58
CA LYS A 142 -13.62 -4.25 -13.12
C LYS A 142 -13.19 -5.70 -13.42
N LEU A 143 -12.26 -6.25 -12.63
CA LEU A 143 -11.76 -7.63 -12.79
C LEU A 143 -12.68 -8.68 -12.16
N ALA A 144 -13.64 -8.23 -11.37
CA ALA A 144 -14.51 -9.09 -10.58
C ALA A 144 -15.66 -9.70 -11.38
N THR A 145 -15.90 -11.01 -11.20
CA THR A 145 -17.17 -11.61 -11.64
C THR A 145 -18.33 -11.16 -10.74
N PRO A 146 -19.58 -11.26 -11.21
CA PRO A 146 -20.75 -10.96 -10.37
C PRO A 146 -20.80 -11.79 -9.08
N GLU A 147 -20.45 -13.07 -9.13
CA GLU A 147 -20.47 -13.98 -7.97
C GLU A 147 -19.41 -13.58 -6.94
N GLN A 148 -18.24 -13.21 -7.44
CA GLN A 148 -17.12 -12.69 -6.68
C GLN A 148 -17.51 -11.39 -5.96
N ALA A 149 -18.13 -10.45 -6.66
CA ALA A 149 -18.64 -9.20 -6.08
C ALA A 149 -19.72 -9.44 -5.01
N ALA A 150 -20.61 -10.42 -5.23
CA ALA A 150 -21.67 -10.78 -4.28
C ALA A 150 -21.10 -11.31 -2.95
N ARG A 151 -20.04 -12.12 -2.99
CA ARG A 151 -19.38 -12.65 -1.78
C ARG A 151 -18.77 -11.55 -0.92
N VAL A 152 -18.15 -10.54 -1.53
CA VAL A 152 -17.59 -9.43 -0.73
C VAL A 152 -18.65 -8.45 -0.27
N HIS A 153 -19.71 -8.23 -1.03
CA HIS A 153 -20.88 -7.53 -0.50
C HIS A 153 -21.39 -8.23 0.78
N GLU A 154 -21.53 -9.55 0.76
CA GLU A 154 -21.94 -10.32 1.93
C GLU A 154 -20.94 -10.22 3.08
N HIS A 155 -19.64 -10.33 2.81
CA HIS A 155 -18.60 -10.22 3.84
C HIS A 155 -18.54 -8.82 4.46
N LEU A 156 -18.58 -7.76 3.65
CA LEU A 156 -18.62 -6.38 4.14
C LEU A 156 -19.89 -6.13 4.98
N GLY A 157 -21.03 -6.62 4.51
CA GLY A 157 -22.30 -6.53 5.24
C GLY A 157 -22.27 -7.23 6.60
N LYS A 158 -21.62 -8.40 6.69
CA LYS A 158 -21.52 -9.17 7.94
C LYS A 158 -20.46 -8.62 8.90
N SER A 159 -19.30 -8.27 8.37
CA SER A 159 -18.11 -8.02 9.19
C SER A 159 -17.88 -6.54 9.44
N PHE A 160 -18.03 -5.67 8.44
CA PHE A 160 -17.61 -4.27 8.48
C PHE A 160 -18.77 -3.27 8.59
N LEU A 161 -19.97 -3.63 8.13
CA LEU A 161 -21.12 -2.74 8.18
C LEU A 161 -21.60 -2.56 9.62
N ARG A 162 -21.76 -1.31 10.04
CA ARG A 162 -22.34 -0.90 11.31
C ARG A 162 -23.42 0.15 11.07
N THR A 163 -24.22 0.45 12.08
CA THR A 163 -25.17 1.56 12.03
C THR A 163 -24.40 2.86 11.74
N GLY A 164 -24.65 3.47 10.58
CA GLY A 164 -24.02 4.72 10.15
C GLY A 164 -22.90 4.60 9.13
N GLY A 165 -22.45 3.39 8.76
CA GLY A 165 -21.44 3.21 7.70
C GLY A 165 -20.63 1.92 7.81
N LEU A 166 -19.62 1.79 6.95
CA LEU A 166 -18.61 0.72 7.03
C LEU A 166 -17.49 1.14 8.00
N THR A 167 -17.14 0.26 8.93
CA THR A 167 -15.87 0.38 9.65
C THR A 167 -14.74 -0.03 8.73
N THR A 168 -13.56 0.57 8.90
CA THR A 168 -12.36 0.24 8.10
C THR A 168 -11.44 -0.74 8.81
N SER A 169 -11.78 -1.16 10.03
CA SER A 169 -11.05 -2.14 10.81
C SER A 169 -12.03 -2.96 11.66
N LEU A 170 -11.69 -4.22 11.93
CA LEU A 170 -12.43 -5.08 12.87
C LEU A 170 -11.83 -5.09 14.28
N GLU A 171 -10.60 -4.60 14.43
CA GLU A 171 -9.84 -4.65 15.68
C GLU A 171 -9.37 -3.26 16.11
N ALA A 172 -9.31 -2.99 17.41
CA ALA A 172 -8.81 -1.72 17.94
C ALA A 172 -7.27 -1.66 17.94
N THR A 173 -6.66 -1.74 16.75
CA THR A 173 -5.20 -1.73 16.57
C THR A 173 -4.63 -0.35 16.27
N GLY A 174 -5.48 0.62 15.92
CA GLY A 174 -5.06 1.93 15.41
C GLY A 174 -4.70 1.93 13.92
N GLU A 175 -4.82 0.79 13.25
CA GLU A 175 -4.54 0.64 11.82
C GLU A 175 -5.85 0.65 11.01
N GLN A 176 -5.76 1.12 9.76
CA GLN A 176 -6.86 1.01 8.81
C GLN A 176 -6.68 -0.24 7.95
N TRP A 177 -7.79 -0.88 7.59
CA TRP A 177 -7.85 -2.04 6.71
C TRP A 177 -7.15 -3.28 7.26
N ASN A 178 -7.41 -3.62 8.53
CA ASN A 178 -7.08 -4.90 9.16
C ASN A 178 -8.33 -5.64 9.64
#